data_AF-A0A1J4JYZ7-F1
#
_entry.id   AF-A0A1J4JYZ7-F1
#
_cell.length_a   1.000
_cell.length_b   1.000
_cell.length_c   1.000
_cell.angle_alpha   90.00
_cell.angle_beta   90.00
_cell.angle_gamma   90.00
#
_symmetry.space_group_name_H-M   'P 1'
#
loop_
_entity.id
_entity.type
_entity.pdbx_description
1 polymer ?
#
loop_
_entity_poly.entity_id
_entity_poly.type
_entity_poly.pdbx_seq_one_letter_code
_entity_poly.pdbx_strand_id
1 'polypeptide(L)'
;MHPLLQSGYEVGYDENLILSTEDEGDSVYHFKIAQFTETENPEIRIEITKESDIYYVAFFVITPEDFPRFIKKQSFRKCRYENFAQSLSAVLENARTNRSSFSAIFNNQILEIKQHLEFKTVGIFKIEFGIADRADGYVVDQAQYRYHRKITDFNDRENQLKELLEHVEMRNPQLAAQLRKGLKFGK
;
A
#
# COMPACT_ATOMS: atom_id res chain seq x y z
N MET A 1 -2.48 -16.86 -1.80
CA MET A 1 -3.22 -16.13 -0.74
C MET A 1 -2.23 -15.19 -0.04
N HIS A 2 -2.64 -13.98 0.34
CA HIS A 2 -1.75 -12.99 0.98
C HIS A 2 -1.26 -13.47 2.36
N PRO A 3 0.02 -13.29 2.75
CA PRO A 3 0.54 -13.76 4.05
C PRO A 3 -0.25 -13.27 5.26
N LEU A 4 -0.63 -11.98 5.34
CA LEU A 4 -1.49 -11.47 6.44
C LEU A 4 -2.80 -12.24 6.60
N LEU A 5 -3.45 -12.62 5.49
CA LEU A 5 -4.71 -13.36 5.54
C LEU A 5 -4.49 -14.80 6.00
N GLN A 6 -3.35 -15.42 5.63
CA GLN A 6 -2.97 -16.74 6.12
C GLN A 6 -2.70 -16.72 7.63
N SER A 7 -2.16 -15.61 8.14
CA SER A 7 -1.97 -15.37 9.57
C SER A 7 -3.24 -14.95 10.31
N GLY A 8 -4.41 -14.90 9.64
CA GLY A 8 -5.70 -14.61 10.25
C GLY A 8 -6.01 -13.13 10.48
N TYR A 9 -5.26 -12.21 9.87
CA TYR A 9 -5.60 -10.79 9.93
C TYR A 9 -6.76 -10.46 9.00
N GLU A 10 -7.60 -9.52 9.42
CA GLU A 10 -8.57 -8.83 8.58
C GLU A 10 -7.93 -7.57 7.99
N VAL A 11 -7.92 -7.43 6.67
CA VAL A 11 -7.35 -6.25 5.99
C VAL A 11 -8.44 -5.21 5.74
N GLY A 12 -8.34 -4.04 6.38
CA GLY A 12 -9.30 -2.94 6.27
C GLY A 12 -8.86 -1.78 5.36
N TYR A 13 -7.60 -1.78 4.92
CA TYR A 13 -7.06 -0.79 3.97
C TYR A 13 -6.02 -1.46 3.09
N ASP A 14 -6.07 -1.21 1.78
CA ASP A 14 -5.20 -1.85 0.79
C ASP A 14 -5.02 -0.95 -0.45
N GLU A 15 -4.16 0.06 -0.37
CA GLU A 15 -4.08 1.11 -1.39
C GLU A 15 -2.65 1.60 -1.65
N ASN A 16 -2.45 2.17 -2.84
CA ASN A 16 -1.20 2.84 -3.19
C ASN A 16 -1.25 4.31 -2.79
N LEU A 17 -0.21 4.77 -2.10
CA LEU A 17 0.02 6.18 -1.78
C LEU A 17 1.29 6.68 -2.46
N ILE A 18 1.26 7.93 -2.89
CA ILE A 18 2.47 8.65 -3.28
C ILE A 18 2.96 9.36 -2.03
N LEU A 19 4.19 9.03 -1.62
CA LEU A 19 4.86 9.62 -0.48
C LEU A 19 6.02 10.47 -1.00
N SER A 20 6.16 11.67 -0.46
CA SER A 20 7.36 12.46 -0.69
C SER A 20 8.50 11.91 0.18
N THR A 21 9.64 11.65 -0.45
CA THR A 21 10.87 11.17 0.20
C THR A 21 11.99 12.18 -0.04
N GLU A 22 12.90 12.34 0.92
CA GLU A 22 14.05 13.27 0.79
C GLU A 22 15.00 12.87 -0.34
N ASP A 23 15.19 11.55 -0.56
CA ASP A 23 16.21 11.03 -1.49
C ASP A 23 15.68 10.79 -2.91
N GLU A 24 14.43 10.34 -3.05
CA GLU A 24 13.86 9.87 -4.33
C GLU A 24 12.76 10.81 -4.86
N GLY A 25 12.43 11.88 -4.14
CA GLY A 25 11.26 12.70 -4.43
C GLY A 25 9.96 11.92 -4.18
N ASP A 26 8.97 12.10 -5.05
CA ASP A 26 7.68 11.41 -4.93
C ASP A 26 7.79 9.95 -5.39
N SER A 27 7.54 9.02 -4.45
CA SER A 27 7.59 7.58 -4.69
C SER A 27 6.29 6.88 -4.31
N VAL A 28 5.93 5.83 -5.07
CA VAL A 28 4.71 5.05 -4.81
C VAL A 28 5.02 3.93 -3.81
N TYR A 29 4.25 3.91 -2.74
CA TYR A 29 4.27 2.86 -1.73
C TYR A 29 2.90 2.22 -1.62
N HIS A 30 2.88 0.91 -1.40
CA HIS A 30 1.66 0.17 -1.20
C HIS A 30 1.42 -0.07 0.29
N PHE A 31 0.28 0.40 0.80
CA PHE A 31 -0.10 0.35 2.21
C PHE A 31 -1.16 -0.70 2.46
N LYS A 32 -0.96 -1.46 3.54
CA LYS A 32 -1.99 -2.32 4.12
C LYS A 32 -2.19 -1.99 5.58
N ILE A 33 -3.43 -1.87 6.02
CA ILE A 33 -3.79 -1.83 7.44
C ILE A 33 -4.61 -3.07 7.74
N ALA A 34 -4.10 -3.88 8.65
CA ALA A 34 -4.69 -5.14 9.03
C ALA A 34 -4.88 -5.22 10.54
N GLN A 35 -5.93 -5.90 10.97
CA GLN A 35 -6.27 -6.07 12.38
C GLN A 35 -6.35 -7.55 12.69
N PHE A 36 -5.80 -7.93 13.84
CA PHE A 36 -5.98 -9.24 14.42
C PHE A 36 -6.85 -9.07 15.66
N THR A 37 -8.10 -9.55 15.61
CA THR A 37 -9.11 -9.29 16.65
C THR A 37 -9.60 -10.57 17.34
N GLU A 38 -9.29 -11.74 16.80
CA GLU A 38 -9.88 -13.02 17.23
C GLU A 38 -9.11 -13.74 18.36
N THR A 39 -8.04 -13.14 18.91
CA THR A 39 -7.20 -13.78 19.95
C THR A 39 -7.05 -12.92 21.20
N GLU A 40 -6.46 -13.52 22.25
CA GLU A 40 -6.12 -12.84 23.50
C GLU A 40 -5.14 -11.67 23.31
N ASN A 41 -4.43 -11.61 22.18
CA ASN A 41 -3.46 -10.57 21.85
C ASN A 41 -3.90 -9.81 20.59
N PRO A 42 -4.92 -8.94 20.69
CA PRO A 42 -5.34 -8.17 19.54
C PRO A 42 -4.25 -7.17 19.15
N GLU A 43 -4.05 -6.97 17.86
CA GLU A 43 -3.06 -6.02 17.35
C GLU A 43 -3.49 -5.38 16.04
N ILE A 44 -2.99 -4.17 15.79
CA ILE A 44 -3.13 -3.47 14.52
C ILE A 44 -1.76 -3.44 13.86
N ARG A 45 -1.68 -3.98 12.64
CA ARG A 45 -0.48 -3.99 11.82
C ARG A 45 -0.67 -3.08 10.61
N ILE A 46 0.27 -2.16 10.44
CA ILE A 46 0.40 -1.35 9.24
C ILE A 46 1.61 -1.88 8.48
N GLU A 47 1.44 -2.18 7.21
CA GLU A 47 2.50 -2.67 6.35
C GLU A 47 2.66 -1.75 5.14
N ILE A 48 3.92 -1.50 4.79
CA ILE A 48 4.33 -0.73 3.63
C ILE A 48 5.24 -1.61 2.77
N THR A 49 4.95 -1.68 1.47
CA THR A 49 5.80 -2.34 0.48
C THR A 49 6.11 -1.40 -0.69
N LYS A 50 7.23 -1.63 -1.38
CA LYS A 50 7.63 -0.88 -2.59
C LYS A 50 7.52 -1.76 -3.82
N GLU A 51 6.88 -1.28 -4.88
CA GLU A 51 6.81 -2.05 -6.14
C GLU A 51 8.19 -2.31 -6.76
N SER A 52 9.12 -1.36 -6.63
CA SER A 52 10.49 -1.45 -7.15
C SER A 52 11.38 -2.44 -6.41
N ASP A 53 11.05 -2.81 -5.18
CA ASP A 53 11.79 -3.79 -4.37
C ASP A 53 10.82 -4.83 -3.78
N ILE A 54 10.84 -6.02 -4.37
CA ILE A 54 9.93 -7.11 -3.98
C ILE A 54 10.17 -7.61 -2.54
N TYR A 55 11.39 -7.40 -2.02
CA TYR A 55 11.78 -7.77 -0.65
C TYR A 55 11.63 -6.62 0.36
N TYR A 56 11.25 -5.42 -0.10
CA TYR A 56 11.02 -4.32 0.81
C TYR A 56 9.66 -4.48 1.51
N VAL A 57 9.75 -4.74 2.82
CA VAL A 57 8.61 -4.77 3.73
C VAL A 57 8.99 -3.95 4.96
N ALA A 58 8.20 -2.93 5.27
CA ALA A 58 8.28 -2.19 6.51
C ALA A 58 6.96 -2.31 7.25
N PHE A 59 6.99 -2.51 8.56
CA PHE A 59 5.76 -2.65 9.34
C PHE A 59 5.80 -1.87 10.65
N PHE A 60 4.62 -1.50 11.10
CA PHE A 60 4.34 -0.97 12.44
C PHE A 60 3.27 -1.85 13.07
N VAL A 61 3.52 -2.33 14.27
CA VAL A 61 2.57 -3.14 15.04
C VAL A 61 2.28 -2.40 16.33
N ILE A 62 1.00 -2.36 16.72
CA ILE A 62 0.59 -1.76 17.98
C ILE A 62 -0.51 -2.60 18.64
N THR A 63 -0.34 -2.85 19.94
CA THR A 63 -1.32 -3.54 20.77
C THR A 63 -2.12 -2.53 21.62
N PRO A 64 -3.24 -2.93 22.24
CA PRO A 64 -4.01 -2.06 23.13
C PRO A 64 -3.18 -1.50 24.29
N GLU A 65 -2.21 -2.27 24.81
CA GLU A 65 -1.39 -1.92 25.96
C GLU A 65 -0.38 -0.81 25.63
N ASP A 66 0.20 -0.87 24.44
CA ASP A 66 1.19 0.10 23.97
C ASP A 66 0.54 1.36 23.37
N PHE A 67 -0.70 1.26 22.89
CA PHE A 67 -1.40 2.35 22.23
C PHE A 67 -1.48 3.66 23.04
N PRO A 68 -1.78 3.66 24.37
CA PRO A 68 -1.79 4.88 25.17
C PRO A 68 -0.44 5.62 25.19
N ARG A 69 0.68 4.91 25.07
CA ARG A 69 2.01 5.53 24.99
C ARG A 69 2.26 6.10 23.61
N PHE A 70 1.91 5.36 22.57
CA PHE A 70 1.99 5.81 21.19
C PHE A 70 1.17 7.08 20.96
N ILE A 71 -0.12 7.08 21.30
CA ILE A 71 -1.05 8.17 20.97
C ILE A 71 -0.72 9.49 21.69
N LYS A 72 -0.08 9.44 22.87
CA LYS A 72 0.40 10.63 23.60
C LYS A 72 1.50 11.38 22.87
N LYS A 73 2.31 10.68 22.06
CA LYS A 73 3.36 11.26 21.22
C LYS A 73 2.81 11.88 19.94
N GLN A 74 1.57 11.53 19.57
CA GLN A 74 0.92 12.03 18.37
C GLN A 74 0.25 13.39 18.63
N SER A 75 0.06 14.16 17.56
CA SER A 75 -0.76 15.37 17.58
C SER A 75 -2.24 15.04 17.69
N PHE A 76 -2.68 13.97 17.02
CA PHE A 76 -4.07 13.52 17.04
C PHE A 76 -4.40 12.65 18.26
N ARG A 77 -4.38 13.25 19.47
CA ARG A 77 -4.47 12.54 20.76
C ARG A 77 -5.84 11.93 21.09
N LYS A 78 -6.90 12.32 20.39
CA LYS A 78 -8.29 11.92 20.72
C LYS A 78 -8.68 10.56 20.12
N CYS A 79 -7.81 9.91 19.37
CA CYS A 79 -8.04 8.58 18.81
C CYS A 79 -8.01 7.52 19.91
N ARG A 80 -8.95 6.58 19.87
CA ARG A 80 -8.93 5.37 20.71
C ARG A 80 -8.43 4.19 19.90
N TYR A 81 -7.95 3.15 20.58
CA TYR A 81 -7.37 1.97 19.93
C TYR A 81 -8.36 1.29 18.98
N GLU A 82 -9.62 1.15 19.41
CA GLU A 82 -10.67 0.45 18.66
C GLU A 82 -10.94 1.10 17.30
N ASN A 83 -10.78 2.42 17.22
CA ASN A 83 -11.03 3.21 16.02
C ASN A 83 -9.73 3.60 15.30
N PHE A 84 -8.57 3.12 15.76
CA PHE A 84 -7.29 3.59 15.25
C PHE A 84 -7.09 3.20 13.79
N ALA A 85 -7.31 1.94 13.43
CA ALA A 85 -7.19 1.46 12.05
C ALA A 85 -8.07 2.29 11.11
N GLN A 86 -9.36 2.43 11.44
CA GLN A 86 -10.31 3.21 10.64
C GLN A 86 -9.90 4.70 10.52
N SER A 87 -9.46 5.31 11.63
CA SER A 87 -9.01 6.71 11.64
C SER A 87 -7.78 6.91 10.76
N LEU A 88 -6.82 5.98 10.84
CA LEU A 88 -5.62 6.03 10.02
C LEU A 88 -5.96 5.80 8.54
N SER A 89 -6.79 4.81 8.21
CA SER A 89 -7.27 4.57 6.84
C SER A 89 -7.90 5.82 6.25
N ALA A 90 -8.77 6.51 7.00
CA ALA A 90 -9.40 7.75 6.54
C ALA A 90 -8.38 8.87 6.30
N VAL A 91 -7.35 8.97 7.15
CA VAL A 91 -6.29 9.98 7.00
C VAL A 91 -5.38 9.66 5.80
N LEU A 92 -5.02 8.40 5.59
CA LEU A 92 -4.27 7.96 4.42
C LEU A 92 -5.07 8.18 3.13
N GLU A 93 -6.37 7.91 3.18
CA GLU A 93 -7.26 8.13 2.04
C GLU A 93 -7.39 9.61 1.66
N ASN A 94 -7.43 10.49 2.66
CA ASN A 94 -7.36 11.93 2.44
C ASN A 94 -6.00 12.36 1.85
N ALA A 95 -4.89 11.78 2.32
CA ALA A 95 -3.57 12.02 1.73
C ALA A 95 -3.47 11.51 0.29
N ARG A 96 -4.18 10.41 -0.04
CA ARG A 96 -4.24 9.85 -1.39
C ARG A 96 -5.03 10.73 -2.35
N THR A 97 -6.21 11.22 -1.92
CA THR A 97 -7.22 11.88 -2.78
C THR A 97 -7.19 13.41 -2.73
N ASN A 98 -6.76 14.01 -1.62
CA ASN A 98 -6.79 15.46 -1.41
C ASN A 98 -5.40 16.02 -1.08
N ARG A 99 -4.49 15.91 -2.04
CA ARG A 99 -3.06 16.29 -1.88
C ARG A 99 -2.80 17.78 -1.70
N SER A 100 -3.78 18.64 -1.99
CA SER A 100 -3.69 20.07 -1.69
C SER A 100 -3.85 20.35 -0.20
N SER A 101 -4.64 19.53 0.50
CA SER A 101 -4.93 19.71 1.92
C SER A 101 -4.21 18.72 2.82
N PHE A 102 -3.64 17.65 2.27
CA PHE A 102 -2.93 16.62 3.02
C PHE A 102 -1.63 16.23 2.31
N SER A 103 -0.58 15.99 3.09
CA SER A 103 0.68 15.44 2.61
C SER A 103 1.11 14.26 3.46
N ALA A 104 1.76 13.29 2.83
CA ALA A 104 2.37 12.14 3.48
C ALA A 104 3.84 12.07 3.07
N ILE A 105 4.72 12.09 4.06
CA ILE A 105 6.18 12.11 3.89
C ILE A 105 6.74 10.87 4.57
N PHE A 106 7.65 10.16 3.92
CA PHE A 106 8.26 8.95 4.47
C PHE A 106 9.78 8.99 4.38
N ASN A 107 10.42 9.35 5.50
CA ASN A 107 11.87 9.52 5.60
C ASN A 107 12.40 8.75 6.80
N ASN A 108 13.54 8.09 6.64
CA ASN A 108 14.20 7.34 7.73
C ASN A 108 13.24 6.42 8.50
N GLN A 109 12.40 5.69 7.76
CA GLN A 109 11.40 4.76 8.30
C GLN A 109 10.26 5.45 9.08
N ILE A 110 10.17 6.77 9.03
CA ILE A 110 9.14 7.54 9.71
C ILE A 110 8.15 8.08 8.69
N LEU A 111 6.90 7.67 8.83
CA LEU A 111 5.77 8.24 8.12
C LEU A 111 5.21 9.42 8.90
N GLU A 112 5.26 10.62 8.30
CA GLU A 112 4.57 11.81 8.79
C GLU A 112 3.40 12.14 7.88
N ILE A 113 2.19 12.18 8.45
CA ILE A 113 0.99 12.65 7.75
C ILE A 113 0.61 14.02 8.29
N LYS A 114 0.47 15.00 7.39
CA LYS A 114 0.23 16.40 7.73
C LYS A 114 -1.02 16.91 7.01
N GLN A 115 -1.73 17.82 7.66
CA GLN A 115 -2.84 18.58 7.08
C GLN A 115 -2.42 20.03 6.87
N HIS A 116 -2.62 20.55 5.67
CA HIS A 116 -2.46 21.95 5.31
C HIS A 116 -3.78 22.68 5.53
N LEU A 117 -3.80 23.57 6.51
CA LEU A 117 -4.86 24.54 6.74
C LEU A 117 -4.39 25.89 6.21
N GLU A 118 -5.32 26.82 5.99
CA GLU A 118 -5.06 28.14 5.41
C GLU A 118 -3.88 28.89 6.07
N PHE A 119 -3.75 28.80 7.40
CA PHE A 119 -2.75 29.54 8.17
C PHE A 119 -1.64 28.68 8.78
N LYS A 120 -1.72 27.35 8.67
CA LYS A 120 -0.74 26.46 9.31
C LYS A 120 -0.78 25.03 8.76
N THR A 121 0.34 24.34 8.89
CA THR A 121 0.42 22.89 8.69
C THR A 121 0.39 22.19 10.05
N VAL A 122 -0.46 21.17 10.20
CA VAL A 122 -0.63 20.41 11.44
C VAL A 122 -0.26 18.96 11.17
N GLY A 123 0.68 18.40 11.94
CA GLY A 123 0.93 16.96 11.91
C GLY A 123 -0.25 16.21 12.49
N ILE A 124 -0.65 15.11 11.88
CA ILE A 124 -1.72 14.21 12.36
C ILE A 124 -1.08 13.03 13.06
N PHE A 125 -0.30 12.25 12.30
CA PHE A 125 0.41 11.06 12.75
C PHE A 125 1.88 11.11 12.35
N LYS A 126 2.72 10.57 13.23
CA LYS A 126 4.14 10.30 13.06
C LYS A 126 4.38 8.85 13.50
N ILE A 127 4.53 7.96 12.53
CA ILE A 127 4.59 6.52 12.73
C ILE A 127 5.99 6.05 12.33
N GLU A 128 6.69 5.40 13.25
CA GLU A 128 8.00 4.82 13.03
C GLU A 128 7.82 3.34 12.66
N PHE A 129 8.30 2.96 11.49
CA PHE A 129 8.24 1.61 10.96
C PHE A 129 9.54 0.87 11.26
N GLY A 130 9.45 -0.43 11.51
CA GLY A 130 10.58 -1.33 11.43
C GLY A 130 10.72 -1.87 10.01
N ILE A 131 11.94 -1.84 9.44
CA ILE A 131 12.24 -2.58 8.21
C ILE A 131 12.47 -4.05 8.57
N ALA A 132 11.75 -4.94 7.89
CA ALA A 132 11.92 -6.37 8.04
C ALA A 132 13.26 -6.84 7.42
N ASP A 133 13.89 -7.84 8.02
CA ASP A 133 15.06 -8.49 7.42
C ASP A 133 14.64 -9.21 6.14
N ARG A 134 15.45 -9.10 5.07
CA ARG A 134 15.21 -9.80 3.80
C ARG A 134 15.24 -11.33 3.95
N ALA A 135 15.96 -11.83 4.95
CA ALA A 135 16.02 -13.26 5.26
C ALA A 135 14.82 -13.74 6.11
N ASP A 136 13.96 -12.84 6.58
CA ASP A 136 12.77 -13.20 7.35
C ASP A 136 11.79 -14.01 6.48
N GLY A 137 11.27 -15.11 7.04
CA GLY A 137 10.35 -15.99 6.33
C GLY A 137 9.10 -15.27 5.81
N TYR A 138 8.58 -14.30 6.58
CA TYR A 138 7.45 -13.48 6.17
C TYR A 138 7.77 -12.63 4.93
N VAL A 139 8.98 -12.06 4.87
CA VAL A 139 9.42 -11.27 3.72
C VAL A 139 9.55 -12.14 2.48
N VAL A 140 10.07 -13.35 2.64
CA VAL A 140 10.15 -14.34 1.55
C VAL A 140 8.74 -14.71 1.05
N ASP A 141 7.81 -14.98 1.96
CA ASP A 141 6.42 -15.32 1.60
C ASP A 141 5.70 -14.15 0.92
N GLN A 142 5.94 -12.92 1.39
CA GLN A 142 5.46 -11.71 0.73
C GLN A 142 6.03 -11.57 -0.67
N ALA A 143 7.33 -11.76 -0.83
CA ALA A 143 7.99 -11.66 -2.12
C ALA A 143 7.43 -12.70 -3.11
N GLN A 144 7.25 -13.95 -2.67
CA GLN A 144 6.63 -14.99 -3.47
C GLN A 144 5.18 -14.64 -3.83
N TYR A 145 4.36 -14.20 -2.88
CA TYR A 145 2.98 -13.79 -3.14
C TYR A 145 2.91 -12.67 -4.18
N ARG A 146 3.73 -11.62 -4.02
CA ARG A 146 3.78 -10.47 -4.93
C ARG A 146 4.25 -10.88 -6.32
N TYR A 147 5.26 -11.76 -6.40
CA TYR A 147 5.75 -12.30 -7.67
C TYR A 147 4.66 -13.06 -8.42
N HIS A 148 3.99 -14.01 -7.75
CA HIS A 148 2.90 -14.77 -8.34
C HIS A 148 1.77 -13.87 -8.80
N ARG A 149 1.37 -12.89 -7.98
CA ARG A 149 0.34 -11.91 -8.35
C ARG A 149 0.71 -11.16 -9.63
N LYS A 150 1.97 -10.73 -9.78
CA LYS A 150 2.43 -10.02 -10.99
C LYS A 150 2.42 -10.90 -12.23
N ILE A 151 2.80 -12.17 -12.12
CA ILE A 151 2.69 -13.13 -13.22
C ILE A 151 1.23 -13.32 -13.63
N THR A 152 0.34 -13.51 -12.67
CA THR A 152 -1.09 -13.66 -12.94
C THR A 152 -1.64 -12.41 -13.63
N ASP A 153 -1.38 -11.23 -13.09
CA ASP A 153 -1.82 -9.95 -13.67
C ASP A 153 -1.28 -9.77 -15.11
N PHE A 154 -0.05 -10.21 -15.38
CA PHE A 154 0.54 -10.17 -16.73
C PHE A 154 -0.18 -11.10 -17.70
N ASN A 155 -0.40 -12.36 -17.30
CA ASN A 155 -1.07 -13.36 -18.13
C ASN A 155 -2.53 -12.95 -18.42
N ASP A 156 -3.23 -12.43 -17.42
CA ASP A 156 -4.61 -11.96 -17.58
C ASP A 156 -4.69 -10.79 -18.56
N ARG A 157 -3.77 -9.83 -18.48
CA ARG A 157 -3.68 -8.72 -19.45
C ARG A 157 -3.33 -9.20 -20.86
N GLU A 158 -2.44 -10.19 -20.98
CA GLU A 158 -2.12 -10.79 -22.27
C GLU A 158 -3.35 -11.47 -22.90
N ASN A 159 -4.12 -12.21 -22.09
CA ASN A 159 -5.34 -12.86 -22.53
C ASN A 159 -6.42 -11.84 -22.93
N GLN A 160 -6.65 -10.80 -22.12
CA GLN A 160 -7.56 -9.70 -22.47
C GLN A 160 -7.17 -9.03 -23.79
N LEU A 161 -5.87 -8.81 -24.02
CA LEU A 161 -5.39 -8.25 -25.29
C LEU A 161 -5.69 -9.18 -26.46
N LYS A 162 -5.48 -10.49 -26.31
CA LYS A 162 -5.82 -11.48 -27.34
C LYS A 162 -7.31 -11.47 -27.66
N GLU A 163 -8.17 -11.53 -26.65
CA GLU A 163 -9.63 -11.50 -26.81
C GLU A 163 -10.09 -10.21 -27.52
N LEU A 164 -9.53 -9.05 -27.15
CA LEU A 164 -9.83 -7.79 -27.82
C LEU A 164 -9.40 -7.80 -29.29
N LEU A 165 -8.21 -8.35 -29.59
CA LEU A 165 -7.73 -8.47 -30.96
C LEU A 165 -8.57 -9.44 -31.79
N GLU A 166 -9.02 -10.56 -31.22
CA GLU A 166 -9.94 -11.51 -31.87
C GLU A 166 -11.29 -10.86 -32.15
N HIS A 167 -11.84 -10.11 -31.19
CA HIS A 167 -13.08 -9.37 -31.38
C HIS A 167 -12.96 -8.31 -32.48
N VAL A 168 -11.84 -7.58 -32.55
CA VAL A 168 -11.56 -6.64 -33.64
C VAL A 168 -11.36 -7.38 -34.96
N GLU A 169 -10.68 -8.52 -34.97
CA GLU A 169 -10.46 -9.33 -36.18
C GLU A 169 -11.77 -9.83 -36.77
N MET A 170 -12.71 -10.28 -35.94
CA MET A 170 -14.05 -10.67 -36.39
C MET A 170 -14.83 -9.52 -37.05
N ARG A 171 -14.65 -8.28 -36.59
CA ARG A 171 -15.37 -7.10 -37.13
C ARG A 171 -14.63 -6.39 -38.25
N ASN A 172 -13.30 -6.37 -38.20
CA ASN A 172 -12.42 -5.67 -39.13
C ASN A 172 -11.02 -6.34 -39.16
N PRO A 173 -10.83 -7.36 -40.02
CA PRO A 173 -9.56 -8.09 -40.13
C PRO A 173 -8.36 -7.22 -40.52
N GLN A 174 -8.58 -6.18 -41.34
CA GLN A 174 -7.51 -5.28 -41.78
C GLN A 174 -6.98 -4.44 -40.62
N LEU A 175 -7.89 -3.93 -39.77
CA LEU A 175 -7.52 -3.18 -38.57
C LEU A 175 -6.78 -4.07 -37.56
N ALA A 176 -7.25 -5.31 -37.34
CA ALA A 176 -6.55 -6.27 -36.47
C ALA A 176 -5.14 -6.58 -36.96
N ALA A 177 -4.94 -6.75 -38.27
CA ALA A 177 -3.62 -6.95 -38.87
C ALA A 177 -2.68 -5.74 -38.67
N GLN A 178 -3.21 -4.51 -38.75
CA GLN A 178 -2.46 -3.29 -38.47
C GLN A 178 -2.06 -3.19 -36.98
N LEU A 179 -2.99 -3.46 -36.06
CA LEU A 179 -2.75 -3.46 -34.62
C LEU A 179 -1.69 -4.49 -34.22
N ARG A 180 -1.79 -5.73 -34.74
CA ARG A 180 -0.80 -6.78 -34.50
C ARG A 180 0.59 -6.42 -35.02
N LYS A 181 0.68 -5.71 -36.16
CA LYS A 181 1.96 -5.19 -36.65
C LYS A 181 2.51 -4.12 -35.71
N GLY A 182 1.69 -3.17 -35.26
CA GLY A 182 2.09 -2.12 -34.31
C GLY A 182 2.60 -2.66 -32.98
N LEU A 183 1.97 -3.71 -32.45
CA LEU A 183 2.40 -4.38 -31.22
C LEU A 183 3.79 -5.02 -31.29
N LYS A 184 4.30 -5.35 -32.49
CA LYS A 184 5.64 -5.92 -32.67
C LYS A 184 6.77 -4.88 -32.60
N PHE A 185 6.47 -3.59 -32.78
CA PHE A 185 7.46 -2.52 -32.77
C PHE A 185 7.67 -1.88 -31.39
N GLY A 186 6.90 -2.29 -30.37
CA GLY A 186 7.04 -1.85 -28.98
C GLY A 186 7.86 -2.79 -28.09
N LYS A 187 8.53 -3.79 -28.67
CA LYS A 187 9.50 -4.67 -27.99
C LYS A 187 10.92 -4.27 -28.35
#